data_AF-A0A1M5MTF8-F1
#
_entry.id   AF-A0A1M5MTF8-F1
#
_cell.length_a   1.000
_cell.length_b   1.000
_cell.length_c   1.000
_cell.angle_alpha   90.00
_cell.angle_beta   90.00
_cell.angle_gamma   90.00
#
_symmetry.space_group_name_H-M   'P 1'
#
loop_
_entity.id
_entity.type
_entity.pdbx_description
1 polymer ?
#
loop_
_entity_poly.entity_id
_entity_poly.type
_entity_poly.pdbx_seq_one_letter_code
_entity_poly.pdbx_strand_id
1 'polypeptide(L)'
;MMKQIALVSGFAALSACSGGLEVPDLRGAGEGLFGSGSDAAVEDAAPALTAKERLVAAVEAQGCVIDPTTINAVLASAQLSTDDLQTVVPELEAEGRIVGAGETALRIVSANCPAV
;
A
#
# COMPACT_ATOMS: atom_id res chain seq x y z
N MET A 1 32.63 19.13 -14.71
CA MET A 1 33.29 19.61 -13.47
C MET A 1 32.88 18.66 -12.35
N MET A 2 33.76 17.70 -12.03
CA MET A 2 33.55 16.72 -10.95
C MET A 2 33.89 17.35 -9.60
N LYS A 3 33.06 17.10 -8.58
CA LYS A 3 33.45 17.28 -7.18
C LYS A 3 33.04 16.03 -6.42
N GLN A 4 34.02 15.16 -6.20
CA GLN A 4 33.94 14.03 -5.29
C GLN A 4 33.66 14.52 -3.87
N ILE A 5 32.83 13.78 -3.14
CA ILE A 5 32.99 13.60 -1.69
C ILE A 5 32.98 12.09 -1.46
N ALA A 6 34.09 11.64 -0.90
CA ALA A 6 34.40 10.26 -0.59
C ALA A 6 33.92 9.87 0.82
N LEU A 7 34.08 8.58 1.09
CA LEU A 7 34.10 7.88 2.39
C LEU A 7 32.72 7.47 2.93
N VAL A 8 32.34 6.19 2.79
CA VAL A 8 32.81 5.01 3.55
C VAL A 8 32.42 5.08 5.03
N SER A 9 31.38 4.32 5.37
CA SER A 9 31.16 3.69 6.69
C SER A 9 30.19 2.52 6.42
N GLY A 10 30.64 1.26 6.38
CA GLY A 10 30.91 0.44 7.57
C GLY A 10 29.60 -0.28 7.96
N PHE A 11 29.30 -1.45 7.39
CA PHE A 11 29.57 -2.82 7.91
C PHE A 11 29.00 -3.12 9.32
N ALA A 12 28.28 -4.26 9.38
CA ALA A 12 27.76 -5.00 10.54
C ALA A 12 26.48 -4.43 11.20
N ALA A 13 25.46 -5.21 11.54
CA ALA A 13 25.41 -6.64 11.83
C ALA A 13 24.02 -7.25 11.51
N LEU A 14 24.03 -8.52 11.07
CA LEU A 14 22.88 -9.40 11.15
C LEU A 14 22.56 -9.65 12.62
N SER A 15 21.43 -9.14 13.11
CA SER A 15 20.84 -9.63 14.35
C SER A 15 19.67 -10.55 14.00
N ALA A 16 20.02 -11.80 13.67
CA ALA A 16 19.10 -12.92 13.80
C ALA A 16 18.81 -13.11 15.29
N CYS A 17 17.71 -12.52 15.77
CA CYS A 17 17.07 -13.04 16.98
C CYS A 17 16.36 -14.33 16.59
N SER A 18 17.09 -15.43 16.71
CA SER A 18 16.53 -16.74 17.03
C SER A 18 15.86 -16.63 18.40
N GLY A 19 14.66 -16.04 18.42
CA GLY A 19 13.77 -16.04 19.55
C GLY A 19 13.05 -17.39 19.61
N GLY A 20 13.58 -18.29 20.43
CA GLY A 20 12.85 -19.33 21.14
C GLY A 20 11.79 -20.13 20.37
N LEU A 21 12.17 -21.34 19.95
CA LEU A 21 11.25 -22.48 19.90
C LEU A 21 10.62 -22.68 21.30
N GLU A 22 9.46 -22.08 21.55
CA GLU A 22 8.48 -22.62 22.49
C GLU A 22 7.45 -23.41 21.69
N VAL A 23 7.60 -24.73 21.68
CA VAL A 23 6.56 -25.63 21.17
C VAL A 23 5.67 -25.92 22.37
N PRO A 24 4.46 -25.34 22.49
CA PRO A 24 3.52 -25.79 23.49
C PRO A 24 3.14 -27.24 23.20
N ASP A 25 3.31 -28.08 24.22
CA ASP A 25 2.87 -29.46 24.26
C ASP A 25 1.34 -29.50 24.11
N LEU A 26 0.86 -29.66 22.87
CA LEU A 26 -0.56 -29.92 22.57
C LEU A 26 -0.89 -31.41 22.72
N ARG A 27 -0.42 -32.03 23.81
CA ARG A 27 -0.69 -33.45 24.11
C ARG A 27 -1.40 -33.60 25.47
N GLY A 28 -2.19 -32.59 25.83
CA GLY A 28 -3.21 -32.67 26.87
C GLY A 28 -4.58 -32.98 26.25
N ALA A 29 -4.95 -34.25 26.28
CA ALA A 29 -6.24 -34.76 25.85
C ALA A 29 -7.43 -34.08 26.57
N GLY A 30 -8.44 -33.74 25.80
CA GLY A 30 -9.73 -33.24 26.28
C GLY A 30 -10.79 -33.43 25.23
N GLU A 31 -11.27 -34.66 25.09
CA GLU A 31 -12.50 -35.00 24.39
C GLU A 31 -13.65 -34.16 24.97
N GLY A 32 -14.16 -33.24 24.16
CA GLY A 32 -15.20 -32.30 24.56
C GLY A 32 -15.74 -31.60 23.34
N LEU A 33 -16.65 -32.30 22.65
CA LEU A 33 -17.79 -31.74 21.92
C LEU A 33 -17.58 -30.36 21.29
N PHE A 34 -17.34 -30.38 19.98
CA PHE A 34 -17.56 -29.30 19.02
C PHE A 34 -18.61 -28.28 19.49
N GLY A 35 -18.10 -27.24 20.11
CA GLY A 35 -18.83 -26.10 20.63
C GLY A 35 -17.88 -24.92 20.76
N SER A 36 -16.96 -24.76 19.79
CA SER A 36 -16.25 -23.51 19.63
C SER A 36 -17.14 -22.65 18.75
N GLY A 37 -17.99 -21.85 19.40
CA GLY A 37 -18.42 -20.62 18.78
C GLY A 37 -17.17 -19.95 18.26
N SER A 38 -17.11 -19.76 16.94
CA SER A 38 -16.29 -18.71 16.37
C SER A 38 -16.82 -17.40 16.95
N ASP A 39 -16.40 -17.08 18.16
CA ASP A 39 -16.05 -15.71 18.50
C ASP A 39 -14.83 -15.43 17.61
N ALA A 40 -15.11 -15.27 16.31
CA ALA A 40 -14.32 -14.40 15.48
C ALA A 40 -14.42 -13.08 16.24
N ALA A 41 -13.34 -12.76 16.95
CA ALA A 41 -13.09 -11.41 17.35
C ALA A 41 -13.53 -10.57 16.16
N VAL A 42 -14.53 -9.73 16.38
CA VAL A 42 -14.72 -8.54 15.58
C VAL A 42 -13.48 -7.70 15.85
N GLU A 43 -12.34 -8.14 15.29
CA GLU A 43 -11.30 -7.24 14.86
C GLU A 43 -12.06 -6.26 14.00
N ASP A 44 -12.24 -5.07 14.57
CA ASP A 44 -12.65 -3.87 13.89
C ASP A 44 -11.91 -3.89 12.55
N ALA A 45 -12.61 -4.36 11.52
CA ALA A 45 -12.04 -4.52 10.20
C ALA A 45 -11.90 -3.08 9.73
N ALA A 46 -10.76 -2.47 10.06
CA ALA A 46 -10.35 -1.19 9.53
C ALA A 46 -10.70 -1.24 8.05
N PRO A 47 -11.49 -0.26 7.55
CA PRO A 47 -12.10 -0.38 6.24
C PRO A 47 -11.00 -0.69 5.25
N ALA A 48 -11.10 -1.87 4.62
CA ALA A 48 -10.17 -2.26 3.59
C ALA A 48 -10.18 -1.13 2.56
N LEU A 49 -9.03 -0.45 2.40
CA LEU A 49 -8.93 0.70 1.53
C LEU A 49 -9.50 0.34 0.17
N THR A 50 -10.47 1.13 -0.29
CA THR A 50 -11.10 0.96 -1.59
C THR A 50 -10.07 1.10 -2.70
N ALA A 51 -10.36 0.57 -3.90
CA ALA A 51 -9.46 0.72 -5.05
C ALA A 51 -9.09 2.20 -5.30
N LYS A 52 -10.05 3.11 -5.11
CA LYS A 52 -9.85 4.57 -5.16
C LYS A 52 -8.83 5.07 -4.15
N GLU A 53 -8.96 4.66 -2.88
CA GLU A 53 -8.04 5.09 -1.81
C GLU A 53 -6.64 4.50 -2.00
N ARG A 54 -6.52 3.25 -2.45
CA ARG A 54 -5.22 2.65 -2.79
C ARG A 54 -4.55 3.37 -3.95
N LEU A 55 -5.31 3.76 -4.98
CA LEU A 55 -4.77 4.54 -6.09
C LEU A 55 -4.27 5.90 -5.62
N VAL A 56 -5.07 6.62 -4.82
CA VAL A 56 -4.70 7.94 -4.29
C VAL A 56 -3.42 7.84 -3.47
N ALA A 57 -3.31 6.88 -2.56
CA ALA A 57 -2.10 6.67 -1.77
C ALA A 57 -0.87 6.33 -2.63
N ALA A 58 -1.03 5.51 -3.67
CA ALA A 58 0.06 5.17 -4.58
C ALA A 58 0.54 6.35 -5.42
N VAL A 59 -0.37 7.22 -5.86
CA VAL A 59 -0.04 8.43 -6.61
C VAL A 59 0.63 9.48 -5.72
N GLU A 60 0.17 9.61 -4.48
CA GLU A 60 0.83 10.45 -3.47
C GLU A 60 2.28 10.02 -3.24
N ALA A 61 2.55 8.71 -3.17
CA ALA A 61 3.90 8.18 -3.04
C ALA A 61 4.80 8.47 -4.26
N GLN A 62 4.22 8.75 -5.43
CA GLN A 62 4.93 9.01 -6.69
C GLN A 62 5.00 10.49 -7.07
N GLY A 63 4.47 11.39 -6.25
CA GLY A 63 4.56 12.84 -6.48
C GLY A 63 3.31 13.46 -7.12
N CYS A 64 2.13 12.89 -6.85
CA CYS A 64 0.82 13.45 -7.18
C CYS A 64 0.40 13.43 -8.66
N VAL A 65 1.26 12.97 -9.57
CA VAL A 65 1.01 12.96 -11.01
C VAL A 65 1.02 11.52 -11.51
N ILE A 66 0.01 11.20 -12.32
CA ILE A 66 -0.12 9.98 -13.10
C ILE A 66 0.21 10.33 -14.55
N ASP A 67 1.26 9.71 -15.08
CA ASP A 67 1.73 9.91 -16.45
C ASP A 67 2.28 8.58 -16.98
N PRO A 68 2.55 8.41 -18.29
CA PRO A 68 2.95 7.12 -18.86
C PRO A 68 4.26 6.57 -18.30
N THR A 69 5.08 7.37 -17.62
CA THR A 69 6.32 6.94 -16.99
C THR A 69 6.11 6.41 -15.56
N THR A 70 5.11 6.93 -14.85
CA THR A 70 4.82 6.59 -13.44
C THR A 70 3.69 5.58 -13.28
N ILE A 71 2.78 5.50 -14.26
CA ILE A 71 1.55 4.68 -14.24
C ILE A 71 1.77 3.24 -13.79
N ASN A 72 2.77 2.55 -14.33
CA ASN A 72 3.01 1.13 -14.02
C ASN A 72 3.43 0.92 -12.56
N ALA A 73 4.26 1.83 -12.03
CA ALA A 73 4.68 1.77 -10.65
C ALA A 73 3.53 2.20 -9.69
N VAL A 74 2.65 3.11 -10.11
CA VAL A 74 1.44 3.47 -9.36
C VAL A 74 0.51 2.26 -9.25
N LEU A 75 0.22 1.60 -10.37
CA LEU A 75 -0.65 0.41 -10.41
C LEU A 75 -0.08 -0.74 -9.57
N ALA A 76 1.22 -1.00 -9.67
CA ALA A 76 1.90 -2.00 -8.86
C ALA A 76 1.79 -1.69 -7.35
N SER A 77 2.01 -0.43 -6.96
CA SER A 77 1.90 0.00 -5.56
C SER A 77 0.45 -0.04 -5.05
N ALA A 78 -0.51 0.33 -5.89
CA ALA A 78 -1.94 0.29 -5.57
C ALA A 78 -2.52 -1.14 -5.60
N GLN A 79 -1.76 -2.12 -6.11
CA GLN A 79 -2.22 -3.48 -6.40
C GLN A 79 -3.48 -3.45 -7.28
N LEU A 80 -3.42 -2.64 -8.33
CA LEU A 80 -4.48 -2.45 -9.32
C LEU A 80 -4.01 -2.90 -10.70
N SER A 81 -4.96 -3.39 -11.49
CA SER A 81 -4.76 -3.63 -12.91
C SER A 81 -5.07 -2.39 -13.75
N THR A 82 -4.70 -2.43 -15.03
CA THR A 82 -5.06 -1.38 -15.99
C THR A 82 -6.59 -1.28 -16.16
N ASP A 83 -7.30 -2.40 -16.13
CA ASP A 83 -8.77 -2.43 -16.19
C ASP A 83 -9.41 -1.74 -14.98
N ASP A 84 -8.86 -1.98 -13.78
CA ASP A 84 -9.31 -1.29 -12.55
C ASP A 84 -9.12 0.22 -12.69
N LEU A 85 -8.00 0.66 -13.27
CA LEU A 85 -7.73 2.08 -13.49
C LEU A 85 -8.74 2.71 -14.44
N GLN A 86 -9.11 2.03 -15.54
CA GLN A 86 -10.12 2.50 -16.48
C GLN A 86 -11.50 2.67 -15.83
N THR A 87 -11.74 1.96 -14.73
CA THR A 87 -12.97 2.09 -13.92
C THR A 87 -12.83 3.21 -12.88
N VAL A 88 -11.70 3.26 -12.19
CA VAL A 88 -11.47 4.13 -11.03
C VAL A 88 -11.20 5.59 -11.41
N VAL A 89 -10.48 5.84 -12.50
CA VAL A 89 -10.16 7.22 -12.96
C VAL A 89 -11.41 8.05 -13.23
N PRO A 90 -12.40 7.60 -14.03
CA PRO A 90 -13.59 8.41 -14.30
C PRO A 90 -14.45 8.64 -13.04
N GLU A 91 -14.46 7.70 -12.08
CA GLU A 91 -15.11 7.93 -10.79
C GLU A 91 -14.43 9.06 -10.01
N LEU A 92 -13.09 9.04 -9.94
CA LEU A 92 -12.34 10.09 -9.26
C LEU A 92 -12.45 11.44 -9.97
N GLU A 93 -12.52 11.47 -11.30
CA GLU A 93 -12.82 12.68 -12.07
C GLU A 93 -14.21 13.24 -11.76
N ALA A 94 -15.23 12.38 -11.70
CA ALA A 94 -16.60 12.77 -11.33
C ALA A 94 -16.69 13.30 -9.89
N GLU A 95 -15.84 12.80 -8.99
CA GLU A 95 -15.67 13.29 -7.62
C GLU A 95 -14.85 14.60 -7.53
N GLY A 96 -14.29 15.09 -8.65
CA GLY A 96 -13.41 16.27 -8.67
C GLY A 96 -12.04 16.02 -8.01
N ARG A 97 -11.64 14.75 -7.89
CA ARG A 97 -10.39 14.30 -7.27
C ARG A 97 -9.26 14.08 -8.27
N ILE A 98 -9.50 14.31 -9.55
CA ILE A 98 -8.48 14.32 -10.60
C ILE A 98 -8.60 15.63 -11.37
N VAL A 99 -7.46 16.25 -11.65
CA VAL A 99 -7.33 17.43 -12.51
C VAL A 99 -6.32 17.16 -13.61
N GLY A 100 -6.59 17.63 -14.83
CA GLY A 100 -5.64 17.51 -15.93
C GLY A 100 -4.34 18.26 -15.62
N ALA A 101 -3.21 17.55 -15.67
CA ALA A 101 -1.86 18.11 -15.44
C ALA A 101 -1.06 18.30 -16.74
N GLY A 102 -1.67 17.98 -17.89
CA GLY A 102 -1.09 18.07 -19.24
C GLY A 102 -1.96 17.33 -20.27
N GLU A 103 -1.47 17.12 -21.49
CA GLU A 103 -2.19 16.37 -22.53
C GLU A 103 -2.35 14.87 -22.22
N THR A 104 -1.40 14.28 -21.48
CA THR A 104 -1.38 12.86 -21.13
C THR A 104 -1.09 12.60 -19.65
N ALA A 105 -1.11 13.65 -18.84
CA ALA A 105 -0.81 13.60 -17.41
C ALA A 105 -2.04 14.03 -16.60
N LEU A 106 -2.34 13.27 -15.56
CA LEU A 106 -3.42 13.53 -14.62
C LEU A 106 -2.80 13.77 -13.24
N ARG A 107 -3.38 14.67 -12.45
CA ARG A 107 -2.99 14.92 -11.07
C ARG A 107 -4.13 14.55 -10.16
N ILE A 108 -3.82 13.84 -9.08
CA ILE A 108 -4.82 13.60 -8.02
C ILE A 108 -4.90 14.83 -7.12
N VAL A 109 -6.12 15.15 -6.71
CA VAL A 109 -6.44 16.16 -5.70
C VAL A 109 -6.76 15.45 -4.39
N SER A 110 -5.93 15.69 -3.39
CA SER A 110 -6.05 15.14 -2.05
C SER A 110 -5.42 16.08 -1.01
N ALA A 111 -5.44 15.68 0.27
CA ALA A 111 -4.78 16.45 1.32
C ALA A 111 -3.27 16.63 1.09
N ASN A 112 -2.61 15.63 0.49
CA ASN A 112 -1.18 15.65 0.18
C ASN A 112 -0.87 16.20 -1.21
N CYS A 113 -1.88 16.25 -2.09
CA CYS A 113 -1.76 16.71 -3.46
C CYS A 113 -2.78 17.84 -3.73
N PRO A 114 -2.45 19.10 -3.44
CA PRO A 114 -3.38 20.21 -3.65
C PRO A 114 -3.66 20.44 -5.14
N ALA A 115 -4.88 20.88 -5.45
CA ALA A 115 -5.18 21.47 -6.75
C ALA A 115 -4.42 22.79 -6.86
N VAL A 116 -3.53 22.89 -7.86
CA VAL A 116 -2.69 24.06 -8.11
C VAL A 116 -3.36 24.98 -9.12
#